data_AF-A0A8H4YD37-F1
#
_entry.id   AF-A0A8H4YD37-F1
#
_cell.length_a   1.000
_cell.length_b   1.000
_cell.length_c   1.000
_cell.angle_alpha   90.00
_cell.angle_beta   90.00
_cell.angle_gamma   90.00
#
_symmetry.space_group_name_H-M   'P 1'
#
loop_
_entity.id
_entity.type
_entity.pdbx_description
1 polymer ?
#
loop_
_entity_poly.entity_id
_entity_poly.type
_entity_poly.pdbx_seq_one_letter_code
_entity_poly.pdbx_strand_id
1 'polypeptide(L)'
;MGTDMKPALQVIVLGSGGGPQESNTTAFLVRSVAQKWHRGSIIAVDAGVHLSSITRLMEAAIPSPPPPPPFTLTTGPFAGLELPHSSASANAAHVTRTLVDTYLITHPHLDHISGFVVNTAGFPGTRPKKLAALPSTIQAFKNHIFNNVIWPNLSDENNGAGLVTYMRLVEGGSPTLGDGESRGYIEVADGLLVKIWSVSHGHCLEKHSHRGSTSSASTRFSSHDASMQGPPGRTASYYPGPLPRTSGLLSQNSFSSVPPQVDQERVCVYDSSAYFIQDPATHREVLIFGDVEPDSISLSPRNLQIWQEAAPKIASGNLKAVFIECSYDDSQSNDRLFGHLKPVFVMEELRVLAGEVEVVRKMRYNESKKRKRMGSTADEAPRRNPSLANLSAEDPVSPKTVKASTPDFVPPGPETPPTPHLATPTAELTLNQSESFTSVPLARRPLEGLQVVIIHVKDRLNDGPVVGDVILEQLAEYERDAQLGCEFVISRPGQSFYL
;
A
#
# COMPACT_ATOMS: atom_id res chain seq x y z
N MET A 1 13.82 -17.57 -20.15
CA MET A 1 12.62 -18.26 -19.64
C MET A 1 12.41 -17.81 -18.21
N GLY A 2 11.23 -17.28 -17.87
CA GLY A 2 10.92 -16.96 -16.47
C GLY A 2 10.59 -18.24 -15.72
N THR A 3 11.11 -18.40 -14.50
CA THR A 3 10.56 -19.36 -13.55
C THR A 3 9.18 -18.86 -13.14
N ASP A 4 8.13 -19.61 -13.46
CA ASP A 4 6.77 -19.28 -13.02
C ASP A 4 6.69 -19.44 -11.50
N MET A 5 6.74 -18.31 -10.78
CA MET A 5 6.90 -18.31 -9.34
C MET A 5 5.54 -18.48 -8.69
N LYS A 6 5.29 -19.67 -8.11
CA LYS A 6 4.05 -20.01 -7.36
C LYS A 6 3.52 -18.83 -6.55
N PRO A 7 2.21 -18.51 -6.58
CA PRO A 7 1.66 -17.33 -5.92
C PRO A 7 1.96 -17.32 -4.42
N ALA A 8 2.28 -16.13 -3.92
CA ALA A 8 2.59 -15.85 -2.52
C ALA A 8 1.41 -15.20 -1.79
N LEU A 9 0.58 -14.42 -2.47
CA LEU A 9 -0.64 -13.82 -1.90
C LEU A 9 -1.90 -14.38 -2.59
N GLN A 10 -3.01 -14.46 -1.84
CA GLN A 10 -4.35 -14.62 -2.38
C GLN A 10 -5.22 -13.44 -1.92
N VAL A 11 -5.86 -12.75 -2.85
CA VAL A 11 -6.90 -11.75 -2.60
C VAL A 11 -8.26 -12.30 -3.04
N ILE A 12 -9.24 -12.31 -2.14
CA ILE A 12 -10.62 -12.76 -2.38
C ILE A 12 -11.54 -11.55 -2.38
N VAL A 13 -12.37 -11.40 -3.41
CA VAL A 13 -13.40 -10.34 -3.48
C VAL A 13 -14.65 -10.80 -2.72
N LEU A 14 -15.02 -10.08 -1.65
CA LEU A 14 -16.32 -10.27 -0.98
C LEU A 14 -17.39 -9.34 -1.54
N GLY A 15 -17.01 -8.11 -1.87
CA GLY A 15 -17.84 -7.10 -2.54
C GLY A 15 -16.97 -6.13 -3.33
N SER A 16 -17.49 -5.63 -4.46
CA SER A 16 -16.75 -4.76 -5.39
C SER A 16 -17.57 -3.59 -5.97
N GLY A 17 -18.79 -3.38 -5.50
CA GLY A 17 -19.64 -2.27 -5.94
C GLY A 17 -19.55 -1.07 -5.00
N GLY A 18 -19.51 0.15 -5.54
CA GLY A 18 -19.51 1.40 -4.77
C GLY A 18 -20.91 1.89 -4.37
N GLY A 19 -21.81 0.95 -4.12
CA GLY A 19 -23.23 1.20 -3.99
C GLY A 19 -23.95 1.51 -5.32
N PRO A 20 -25.22 1.95 -5.27
CA PRO A 20 -26.02 2.12 -4.06
C PRO A 20 -26.52 0.78 -3.45
N GLN A 21 -26.32 -0.36 -4.13
CA GLN A 21 -26.70 -1.68 -3.59
C GLN A 21 -25.78 -2.11 -2.44
N GLU A 22 -26.33 -2.25 -1.24
CA GLU A 22 -25.62 -2.55 0.01
C GLU A 22 -25.09 -4.00 0.09
N SER A 23 -25.66 -4.93 -0.67
CA SER A 23 -25.27 -6.35 -0.60
C SER A 23 -23.98 -6.72 -1.36
N ASN A 24 -23.32 -5.73 -1.99
CA ASN A 24 -22.09 -5.88 -2.79
C ASN A 24 -21.00 -4.84 -2.45
N THR A 25 -21.12 -4.12 -1.33
CA THR A 25 -20.23 -3.01 -0.99
C THR A 25 -18.78 -3.44 -0.70
N THR A 26 -17.83 -2.58 -1.05
CA THR A 26 -16.38 -2.85 -1.10
C THR A 26 -15.83 -3.60 0.12
N ALA A 27 -15.27 -4.78 -0.13
CA ALA A 27 -14.62 -5.61 0.88
C ALA A 27 -13.78 -6.74 0.24
N PHE A 28 -12.57 -6.95 0.76
CA PHE A 28 -11.64 -7.99 0.32
C PHE A 28 -11.11 -8.80 1.51
N LEU A 29 -10.71 -10.05 1.28
CA LEU A 29 -9.86 -10.81 2.20
C LEU A 29 -8.50 -11.05 1.55
N VAL A 30 -7.41 -10.87 2.32
CA VAL A 30 -6.04 -11.16 1.86
C VAL A 30 -5.36 -12.14 2.82
N ARG A 31 -4.60 -13.08 2.28
CA ARG A 31 -3.74 -14.02 3.04
C ARG A 31 -2.45 -14.33 2.29
N SER A 32 -1.40 -14.69 3.04
CA SER A 32 -0.25 -15.39 2.45
C SER A 32 -0.64 -16.82 2.11
N VAL A 33 -0.29 -17.27 0.91
CA VAL A 33 -0.53 -18.62 0.41
C VAL A 33 0.30 -19.63 1.21
N ALA A 34 1.53 -19.25 1.59
CA ALA A 34 2.49 -20.10 2.29
C ALA A 34 2.00 -20.53 3.69
N GLN A 35 1.30 -19.64 4.40
CA GLN A 35 0.75 -19.90 5.74
C GLN A 35 -0.46 -20.85 5.73
N LYS A 36 -1.02 -21.18 4.55
CA LYS A 36 -2.25 -21.97 4.39
C LYS A 36 -3.45 -21.29 5.05
N TRP A 37 -4.32 -22.05 5.70
CA TRP A 37 -5.49 -21.57 6.45
C TRP A 37 -5.28 -21.91 7.93
N HIS A 38 -5.22 -20.90 8.80
CA HIS A 38 -5.20 -21.09 10.25
C HIS A 38 -5.87 -19.92 10.99
N ARG A 39 -6.01 -20.05 12.32
CA ARG A 39 -6.48 -18.94 13.16
C ARG A 39 -5.62 -17.71 12.93
N GLY A 40 -6.24 -16.60 12.53
CA GLY A 40 -5.58 -15.34 12.24
C GLY A 40 -4.82 -15.23 10.92
N SER A 41 -4.90 -16.22 10.02
CA SER A 41 -4.17 -16.21 8.73
C SER A 41 -4.75 -15.25 7.67
N ILE A 42 -5.73 -14.42 8.00
CA ILE A 42 -6.46 -13.56 7.05
C ILE A 42 -6.56 -12.13 7.61
N ILE A 43 -6.32 -11.14 6.74
CA ILE A 43 -6.77 -9.76 6.94
C ILE A 43 -7.98 -9.47 6.06
N ALA A 44 -8.87 -8.60 6.52
CA ALA A 44 -9.87 -7.96 5.66
C ALA A 44 -9.37 -6.58 5.25
N VAL A 45 -9.67 -6.17 4.00
CA VAL A 45 -9.39 -4.82 3.49
C VAL A 45 -10.71 -4.20 3.10
N ASP A 46 -11.12 -3.20 3.88
CA ASP A 46 -12.50 -2.77 4.07
C ASP A 46 -13.48 -3.92 4.36
N ALA A 47 -14.71 -3.55 4.70
CA ALA A 47 -15.72 -4.47 5.19
C ALA A 47 -17.15 -3.93 4.98
N GLY A 48 -17.45 -3.41 3.79
CA GLY A 48 -18.81 -3.09 3.36
C GLY A 48 -19.73 -4.30 3.48
N VAL A 49 -19.43 -5.36 2.72
CA VAL A 49 -20.08 -6.67 2.86
C VAL A 49 -19.09 -7.70 3.42
N HIS A 50 -19.51 -8.52 4.40
CA HIS A 50 -18.61 -9.51 5.03
C HIS A 50 -19.29 -10.86 5.27
N LEU A 51 -19.83 -11.12 6.47
CA LEU A 51 -20.41 -12.43 6.84
C LEU A 51 -21.48 -12.93 5.86
N SER A 52 -22.32 -12.04 5.34
CA SER A 52 -23.35 -12.35 4.34
C SER A 52 -22.74 -12.81 3.02
N SER A 53 -21.71 -12.15 2.51
CA SER A 53 -21.03 -12.57 1.27
C SER A 53 -20.24 -13.86 1.46
N ILE A 54 -19.52 -14.01 2.58
CA ILE A 54 -18.83 -15.28 2.93
C ILE A 54 -19.84 -16.43 3.00
N THR A 55 -21.04 -16.20 3.56
CA THR A 55 -22.12 -17.20 3.58
C THR A 55 -22.56 -17.59 2.18
N ARG A 56 -22.92 -16.63 1.30
CA ARG A 56 -23.30 -16.91 -0.11
C ARG A 56 -22.20 -17.66 -0.87
N LEU A 57 -20.94 -17.27 -0.68
CA LEU A 57 -19.78 -17.91 -1.32
C LEU A 57 -19.53 -19.34 -0.81
N MET A 58 -19.92 -19.65 0.42
CA MET A 58 -19.91 -21.02 0.95
C MET A 58 -21.13 -21.83 0.51
N GLU A 59 -22.32 -21.22 0.40
CA GLU A 59 -23.52 -21.87 -0.16
C GLU A 59 -23.30 -22.31 -1.62
N ALA A 60 -22.55 -21.53 -2.39
CA ALA A 60 -22.16 -21.87 -3.77
C ALA A 60 -21.01 -22.88 -3.88
N ALA A 61 -20.23 -23.10 -2.82
CA ALA A 61 -19.02 -23.95 -2.85
C ALA A 61 -19.18 -25.29 -2.11
N ILE A 62 -20.06 -25.38 -1.11
CA ILE A 62 -20.33 -26.61 -0.36
C ILE A 62 -21.17 -27.56 -1.24
N PRO A 63 -20.77 -28.82 -1.44
CA PRO A 63 -21.56 -29.81 -2.17
C PRO A 63 -22.95 -30.03 -1.58
N SER A 64 -23.91 -30.43 -2.40
CA SER A 64 -25.24 -30.86 -1.95
C SER A 64 -25.46 -32.34 -2.30
N PRO A 65 -25.70 -33.23 -1.31
CA PRO A 65 -25.70 -32.97 0.14
C PRO A 65 -24.28 -32.65 0.69
N PRO A 66 -24.18 -31.89 1.80
CA PRO A 66 -22.89 -31.54 2.40
C PRO A 66 -22.17 -32.78 2.99
N PRO A 67 -20.85 -32.88 2.84
CA PRO A 67 -20.07 -33.95 3.47
C PRO A 67 -20.14 -33.91 5.02
N PRO A 68 -19.88 -35.04 5.70
CA PRO A 68 -19.66 -35.05 7.15
C PRO A 68 -18.46 -34.16 7.54
N PRO A 69 -18.59 -33.26 8.53
CA PRO A 69 -17.48 -32.43 8.98
C PRO A 69 -16.51 -33.20 9.91
N PRO A 70 -15.22 -32.85 9.93
CA PRO A 70 -14.57 -31.82 9.09
C PRO A 70 -14.39 -32.28 7.64
N PHE A 71 -14.55 -31.37 6.68
CA PHE A 71 -14.29 -31.63 5.26
C PHE A 71 -13.61 -30.45 4.57
N THR A 72 -12.76 -30.71 3.58
CA THR A 72 -12.07 -29.65 2.82
C THR A 72 -12.90 -29.16 1.64
N LEU A 73 -13.02 -27.85 1.44
CA LEU A 73 -13.58 -27.28 0.21
C LEU A 73 -12.66 -27.53 -0.98
N THR A 74 -13.22 -27.98 -2.10
CA THR A 74 -12.49 -28.24 -3.36
C THR A 74 -12.70 -27.15 -4.42
N THR A 75 -13.62 -26.22 -4.19
CA THR A 75 -14.09 -25.21 -5.15
C THR A 75 -14.31 -23.85 -4.49
N GLY A 76 -14.47 -22.80 -5.29
CA GLY A 76 -14.68 -21.43 -4.83
C GLY A 76 -13.44 -20.77 -4.23
N PRO A 77 -13.57 -19.53 -3.72
CA PRO A 77 -12.43 -18.74 -3.21
C PRO A 77 -11.81 -19.32 -1.93
N PHE A 78 -12.56 -20.13 -1.18
CA PHE A 78 -12.12 -20.80 0.04
C PHE A 78 -11.62 -22.24 -0.21
N ALA A 79 -11.26 -22.59 -1.45
CA ALA A 79 -10.70 -23.92 -1.76
C ALA A 79 -9.45 -24.22 -0.91
N GLY A 80 -9.35 -25.48 -0.46
CA GLY A 80 -8.32 -25.94 0.47
C GLY A 80 -8.59 -25.60 1.95
N LEU A 81 -9.66 -24.88 2.28
CA LEU A 81 -10.08 -24.65 3.67
C LEU A 81 -10.80 -25.88 4.21
N GLU A 82 -10.41 -26.34 5.40
CA GLU A 82 -11.15 -27.35 6.16
C GLU A 82 -12.31 -26.69 6.92
N LEU A 83 -13.52 -27.21 6.72
CA LEU A 83 -14.76 -26.71 7.29
C LEU A 83 -15.20 -27.60 8.48
N PRO A 84 -15.26 -27.06 9.72
CA PRO A 84 -15.63 -27.83 10.90
C PRO A 84 -17.15 -28.02 11.08
N HIS A 85 -17.98 -27.49 10.17
CA HIS A 85 -19.44 -27.54 10.27
C HIS A 85 -20.09 -27.93 8.93
N SER A 86 -21.33 -28.44 8.97
CA SER A 86 -22.07 -28.82 7.75
C SER A 86 -22.77 -27.66 7.04
N SER A 87 -23.07 -26.56 7.73
CA SER A 87 -23.81 -25.42 7.15
C SER A 87 -22.90 -24.26 6.76
N ALA A 88 -23.21 -23.62 5.64
CA ALA A 88 -22.47 -22.45 5.15
C ALA A 88 -22.43 -21.31 6.17
N SER A 89 -23.54 -21.01 6.84
CA SER A 89 -23.62 -19.94 7.85
C SER A 89 -22.73 -20.19 9.08
N ALA A 90 -22.63 -21.44 9.56
CA ALA A 90 -21.72 -21.78 10.65
C ALA A 90 -20.25 -21.67 10.22
N ASN A 91 -19.93 -22.08 9.00
CA ASN A 91 -18.59 -21.97 8.44
C ASN A 91 -18.18 -20.52 8.11
N ALA A 92 -19.12 -19.68 7.66
CA ALA A 92 -18.87 -18.25 7.44
C ALA A 92 -18.63 -17.51 8.76
N ALA A 93 -19.35 -17.90 9.81
CA ALA A 93 -19.07 -17.48 11.17
C ALA A 93 -17.71 -18.01 11.66
N HIS A 94 -17.31 -19.25 11.32
CA HIS A 94 -15.97 -19.76 11.62
C HIS A 94 -14.87 -18.92 10.97
N VAL A 95 -14.96 -18.61 9.67
CA VAL A 95 -13.99 -17.75 8.95
C VAL A 95 -13.88 -16.38 9.64
N THR A 96 -15.01 -15.70 9.83
CA THR A 96 -15.07 -14.34 10.38
C THR A 96 -14.57 -14.29 11.84
N ARG A 97 -14.90 -15.29 12.66
CA ARG A 97 -14.50 -15.35 14.08
C ARG A 97 -13.07 -15.85 14.29
N THR A 98 -12.60 -16.77 13.46
CA THR A 98 -11.38 -17.56 13.70
C THR A 98 -10.22 -17.16 12.80
N LEU A 99 -10.45 -16.98 11.49
CA LEU A 99 -9.39 -16.83 10.50
C LEU A 99 -9.04 -15.36 10.23
N VAL A 100 -10.05 -14.48 10.20
CA VAL A 100 -9.83 -13.03 10.07
C VAL A 100 -9.35 -12.44 11.40
N ASP A 101 -8.18 -11.80 11.41
CA ASP A 101 -7.56 -11.20 12.61
C ASP A 101 -7.68 -9.68 12.66
N THR A 102 -7.36 -9.04 11.52
CA THR A 102 -7.26 -7.58 11.38
C THR A 102 -8.12 -7.09 10.23
N TYR A 103 -8.82 -5.98 10.48
CA TYR A 103 -9.54 -5.19 9.49
C TYR A 103 -8.71 -3.96 9.16
N LEU A 104 -8.23 -3.87 7.92
CA LEU A 104 -7.58 -2.68 7.37
C LEU A 104 -8.66 -1.80 6.77
N ILE A 105 -9.01 -0.70 7.43
CA ILE A 105 -10.06 0.21 6.94
C ILE A 105 -9.42 1.39 6.22
N THR A 106 -9.86 1.69 5.00
CA THR A 106 -9.33 2.80 4.19
C THR A 106 -9.88 4.12 4.72
N HIS A 107 -11.19 4.20 4.89
CA HIS A 107 -11.92 5.39 5.30
C HIS A 107 -13.29 5.06 5.93
N PRO A 108 -13.95 5.99 6.65
CA PRO A 108 -15.08 5.67 7.51
C PRO A 108 -16.47 5.78 6.85
N HIS A 109 -16.58 5.72 5.52
CA HIS A 109 -17.89 5.71 4.84
C HIS A 109 -18.62 4.38 5.06
N LEU A 110 -19.96 4.42 5.10
CA LEU A 110 -20.78 3.29 5.58
C LEU A 110 -20.68 2.05 4.69
N ASP A 111 -20.51 2.24 3.40
CA ASP A 111 -20.24 1.21 2.40
C ASP A 111 -18.84 0.58 2.53
N HIS A 112 -17.91 1.14 3.33
CA HIS A 112 -16.62 0.52 3.62
C HIS A 112 -16.59 -0.16 5.01
N ILE A 113 -17.56 0.13 5.89
CA ILE A 113 -17.51 -0.31 7.30
C ILE A 113 -18.75 -1.06 7.83
N SER A 114 -19.90 -0.96 7.17
CA SER A 114 -21.19 -1.43 7.71
C SER A 114 -21.20 -2.93 8.02
N GLY A 115 -20.65 -3.75 7.12
CA GLY A 115 -20.46 -5.18 7.34
C GLY A 115 -19.57 -5.49 8.54
N PHE A 116 -18.46 -4.79 8.76
CA PHE A 116 -17.67 -4.94 9.98
C PHE A 116 -18.48 -4.57 11.22
N VAL A 117 -19.08 -3.37 11.23
CA VAL A 117 -19.84 -2.82 12.37
C VAL A 117 -20.95 -3.79 12.80
N VAL A 118 -21.81 -4.24 11.86
CA VAL A 118 -22.90 -5.17 12.16
C VAL A 118 -22.36 -6.53 12.65
N ASN A 119 -21.29 -7.05 12.04
CA ASN A 119 -20.75 -8.36 12.40
C ASN A 119 -20.01 -8.38 13.75
N THR A 120 -19.69 -7.23 14.34
CA THR A 120 -19.16 -7.16 15.72
C THR A 120 -20.10 -7.77 16.76
N ALA A 121 -21.42 -7.77 16.52
CA ALA A 121 -22.40 -8.47 17.37
C ALA A 121 -22.16 -9.99 17.41
N GLY A 122 -21.45 -10.54 16.42
CA GLY A 122 -21.00 -11.92 16.37
C GLY A 122 -19.66 -12.21 17.05
N PHE A 123 -18.96 -11.20 17.61
CA PHE A 123 -17.63 -11.35 18.24
C PHE A 123 -17.59 -11.72 19.74
N PRO A 124 -18.65 -11.65 20.56
CA PRO A 124 -18.58 -12.13 21.95
C PRO A 124 -18.07 -13.58 22.04
N GLY A 125 -17.09 -13.81 22.93
CA GLY A 125 -16.40 -15.10 23.05
C GLY A 125 -15.28 -15.36 22.04
N THR A 126 -14.96 -14.42 21.16
CA THR A 126 -13.76 -14.47 20.29
C THR A 126 -12.60 -13.66 20.86
N ARG A 127 -11.41 -13.74 20.25
CA ARG A 127 -10.32 -12.79 20.53
C ARG A 127 -10.71 -11.40 19.98
N PRO A 128 -10.29 -10.29 20.62
CA PRO A 128 -10.52 -8.94 20.08
C PRO A 128 -9.98 -8.82 18.65
N LYS A 129 -10.71 -8.11 17.79
CA LYS A 129 -10.30 -7.87 16.39
C LYS A 129 -9.51 -6.59 16.30
N LYS A 130 -8.40 -6.60 15.56
CA LYS A 130 -7.67 -5.35 15.26
C LYS A 130 -8.43 -4.58 14.20
N LEU A 131 -8.64 -3.28 14.43
CA LEU A 131 -9.01 -2.32 13.38
C LEU A 131 -7.80 -1.43 13.16
N ALA A 132 -7.11 -1.63 12.03
CA ALA A 132 -5.96 -0.82 11.65
C ALA A 132 -6.34 0.19 10.57
N ALA A 133 -5.96 1.45 10.76
CA ALA A 133 -6.20 2.54 9.81
C ALA A 133 -5.36 3.77 10.17
N LEU A 134 -5.45 4.83 9.34
CA LEU A 134 -4.96 6.16 9.69
C LEU A 134 -5.67 6.70 10.96
N PRO A 135 -5.02 7.61 11.73
CA PRO A 135 -5.60 8.17 12.94
C PRO A 135 -6.93 8.90 12.73
N SER A 136 -7.14 9.51 11.57
CA SER A 136 -8.39 10.18 11.17
C SER A 136 -9.57 9.19 11.11
N THR A 137 -9.40 8.08 10.39
CA THR A 137 -10.39 7.00 10.29
C THR A 137 -10.71 6.41 11.67
N ILE A 138 -9.71 6.13 12.50
CA ILE A 138 -9.92 5.63 13.87
C ILE A 138 -10.66 6.66 14.74
N GLN A 139 -10.34 7.95 14.63
CA GLN A 139 -11.05 9.00 15.38
C GLN A 139 -12.51 9.14 14.92
N ALA A 140 -12.81 8.92 13.63
CA ALA A 140 -14.17 8.87 13.13
C ALA A 140 -14.96 7.69 13.72
N PHE A 141 -14.37 6.49 13.80
CA PHE A 141 -14.99 5.35 14.49
C PHE A 141 -15.31 5.67 15.96
N LYS A 142 -14.35 6.24 16.70
CA LYS A 142 -14.53 6.62 18.11
C LYS A 142 -15.64 7.64 18.35
N ASN A 143 -15.76 8.63 17.46
CA ASN A 143 -16.71 9.73 17.62
C ASN A 143 -18.12 9.40 17.09
N HIS A 144 -18.20 8.65 15.98
CA HIS A 144 -19.40 8.57 15.16
C HIS A 144 -19.99 7.16 15.03
N ILE A 145 -19.24 6.10 15.36
CA ILE A 145 -19.68 4.70 15.20
C ILE A 145 -19.78 3.99 16.56
N PHE A 146 -18.65 3.73 17.22
CA PHE A 146 -18.56 3.05 18.51
C PHE A 146 -18.76 4.03 19.68
N ASN A 147 -19.89 4.76 19.65
CA ASN A 147 -20.20 5.89 20.52
C ASN A 147 -21.41 5.67 21.44
N ASN A 148 -21.97 4.45 21.47
CA ASN A 148 -23.20 4.08 22.18
C ASN A 148 -24.49 4.74 21.64
N VAL A 149 -24.45 5.35 20.46
CA VAL A 149 -25.63 5.95 19.79
C VAL A 149 -25.90 5.27 18.44
N ILE A 150 -24.89 5.20 17.56
CA ILE A 150 -24.97 4.48 16.29
C ILE A 150 -24.72 2.99 16.51
N TRP A 151 -23.70 2.67 17.31
CA TRP A 151 -23.39 1.31 17.74
C TRP A 151 -22.80 1.34 19.16
N PRO A 152 -22.95 0.27 19.98
CA PRO A 152 -22.26 0.18 21.26
C PRO A 152 -20.75 0.42 21.13
N ASN A 153 -20.13 1.00 22.15
CA ASN A 153 -18.66 1.09 22.17
C ASN A 153 -18.07 -0.30 22.44
N LEU A 154 -17.72 -0.99 21.36
CA LEU A 154 -17.09 -2.31 21.40
C LEU A 154 -15.56 -2.25 21.35
N SER A 155 -14.96 -1.06 21.32
CA SER A 155 -13.51 -0.89 21.37
C SER A 155 -12.94 -1.11 22.77
N ASP A 156 -11.62 -1.20 22.88
CA ASP A 156 -10.87 -1.17 24.15
C ASP A 156 -10.58 0.27 24.67
N GLU A 157 -10.96 1.30 23.91
CA GLU A 157 -10.84 2.70 24.30
C GLU A 157 -12.16 3.29 24.80
N ASN A 158 -12.11 4.45 25.45
CA ASN A 158 -13.29 5.22 25.89
C ASN A 158 -14.34 4.41 26.69
N ASN A 159 -13.87 3.54 27.62
CA ASN A 159 -14.71 2.64 28.42
C ASN A 159 -15.57 1.64 27.60
N GLY A 160 -15.06 1.18 26.46
CA GLY A 160 -15.74 0.18 25.62
C GLY A 160 -15.56 -1.27 26.09
N ALA A 161 -16.23 -2.18 25.38
CA ALA A 161 -16.32 -3.60 25.73
C ALA A 161 -15.09 -4.47 25.35
N GLY A 162 -14.06 -3.90 24.72
CA GLY A 162 -12.80 -4.60 24.41
C GLY A 162 -12.89 -5.71 23.37
N LEU A 163 -13.88 -5.70 22.47
CA LEU A 163 -14.00 -6.65 21.35
C LEU A 163 -13.24 -6.18 20.10
N VAL A 164 -12.84 -4.91 20.04
CA VAL A 164 -12.07 -4.30 18.96
C VAL A 164 -10.88 -3.53 19.55
N THR A 165 -9.68 -3.72 19.00
CA THR A 165 -8.47 -2.97 19.37
C THR A 165 -8.05 -2.06 18.23
N TYR A 166 -7.82 -0.78 18.51
CA TYR A 166 -7.39 0.19 17.49
C TYR A 166 -5.89 0.16 17.23
N MET A 167 -5.48 -0.13 16.00
CA MET A 167 -4.08 -0.12 15.55
C MET A 167 -3.84 1.10 14.65
N ARG A 168 -3.40 2.22 15.26
CA ARG A 168 -3.11 3.46 14.52
C ARG A 168 -1.85 3.27 13.66
N LEU A 169 -2.03 3.26 12.35
CA LEU A 169 -0.95 3.15 11.38
C LEU A 169 -0.36 4.53 11.05
N VAL A 170 0.90 4.55 10.62
CA VAL A 170 1.64 5.77 10.26
C VAL A 170 1.80 5.82 8.75
N GLU A 171 1.44 6.96 8.16
CA GLU A 171 1.61 7.24 6.72
C GLU A 171 3.08 7.12 6.29
N GLY A 172 3.34 6.41 5.18
CA GLY A 172 4.69 6.03 4.72
C GLY A 172 5.36 4.93 5.56
N GLY A 173 4.80 4.59 6.72
CA GLY A 173 5.37 3.63 7.67
C GLY A 173 6.43 4.24 8.60
N SER A 174 6.86 3.48 9.61
CA SER A 174 7.92 3.95 10.52
C SER A 174 9.31 3.67 9.94
N PRO A 175 10.19 4.66 9.70
CA PRO A 175 11.53 4.43 9.16
C PRO A 175 12.48 3.60 10.05
N THR A 176 12.04 3.22 11.25
CA THR A 176 12.72 2.34 12.21
C THR A 176 12.19 0.90 12.23
N LEU A 177 11.13 0.59 11.47
CA LEU A 177 10.59 -0.77 11.31
C LEU A 177 11.00 -1.35 9.96
N GLY A 178 11.49 -2.59 9.98
CA GLY A 178 11.88 -3.34 8.79
C GLY A 178 13.16 -2.82 8.10
N ASP A 179 13.79 -3.72 7.34
CA ASP A 179 14.99 -3.45 6.55
C ASP A 179 14.71 -3.66 5.05
N GLY A 180 15.57 -3.08 4.20
CA GLY A 180 15.53 -3.29 2.75
C GLY A 180 14.16 -2.98 2.11
N GLU A 181 13.61 -3.94 1.37
CA GLU A 181 12.31 -3.83 0.67
C GLU A 181 11.10 -3.88 1.61
N SER A 182 11.30 -4.24 2.89
CA SER A 182 10.26 -4.25 3.94
C SER A 182 10.37 -3.04 4.88
N ARG A 183 11.19 -2.03 4.57
CA ARG A 183 11.35 -0.84 5.42
C ARG A 183 10.10 0.05 5.43
N GLY A 184 9.69 0.44 6.63
CA GLY A 184 8.45 1.16 6.92
C GLY A 184 7.28 0.25 7.30
N TYR A 185 7.35 -1.04 6.97
CA TYR A 185 6.22 -1.95 7.13
C TYR A 185 6.02 -2.39 8.58
N ILE A 186 4.79 -2.79 8.90
CA ILE A 186 4.42 -3.40 10.17
C ILE A 186 3.62 -4.68 9.92
N GLU A 187 3.86 -5.74 10.71
CA GLU A 187 3.08 -6.98 10.62
C GLU A 187 1.70 -6.79 11.25
N VAL A 188 0.65 -7.15 10.51
CA VAL A 188 -0.76 -7.01 10.95
C VAL A 188 -1.47 -8.35 11.11
N ALA A 189 -0.98 -9.40 10.48
CA ALA A 189 -1.37 -10.79 10.66
C ALA A 189 -0.18 -11.68 10.27
N ASP A 190 -0.17 -12.95 10.70
CA ASP A 190 0.97 -13.85 10.53
C ASP A 190 1.41 -13.96 9.05
N GLY A 191 2.62 -13.48 8.73
CA GLY A 191 3.14 -13.48 7.37
C GLY A 191 2.52 -12.42 6.45
N LEU A 192 1.93 -11.36 6.99
CA LEU A 192 1.40 -10.22 6.23
C LEU A 192 1.88 -8.88 6.81
N LEU A 193 2.79 -8.25 6.08
CA LEU A 193 3.30 -6.91 6.35
C LEU A 193 2.45 -5.86 5.62
N VAL A 194 2.26 -4.68 6.20
CA VAL A 194 1.62 -3.54 5.52
C VAL A 194 2.32 -2.20 5.70
N LYS A 195 2.15 -1.34 4.70
CA LYS A 195 2.44 0.10 4.71
C LYS A 195 1.21 0.86 4.19
N ILE A 196 0.90 2.01 4.78
CA ILE A 196 -0.28 2.83 4.45
C ILE A 196 0.13 4.21 3.94
N TRP A 197 -0.67 4.80 3.07
CA TRP A 197 -0.60 6.20 2.64
C TRP A 197 -2.00 6.82 2.62
N SER A 198 -2.12 8.13 2.80
CA SER A 198 -3.38 8.84 2.60
C SER A 198 -3.61 9.21 1.13
N VAL A 199 -4.87 9.20 0.73
CA VAL A 199 -5.37 9.74 -0.54
C VAL A 199 -6.49 10.73 -0.26
N SER A 200 -6.78 11.60 -1.23
CA SER A 200 -7.94 12.48 -1.18
C SER A 200 -9.11 11.83 -1.91
N HIS A 201 -10.29 11.91 -1.30
CA HIS A 201 -11.54 11.34 -1.80
C HIS A 201 -12.61 12.46 -1.88
N GLY A 202 -12.27 13.54 -2.59
CA GLY A 202 -13.17 14.68 -2.74
C GLY A 202 -13.23 15.59 -1.52
N HIS A 203 -14.23 16.47 -1.51
CA HIS A 203 -14.33 17.57 -0.55
C HIS A 203 -15.75 17.79 -0.01
N CYS A 204 -15.83 18.39 1.17
CA CYS A 204 -17.07 18.68 1.87
C CYS A 204 -17.92 19.69 1.09
N LEU A 205 -19.21 19.39 0.89
CA LEU A 205 -20.17 20.28 0.21
C LEU A 205 -20.39 21.60 0.96
N GLU A 206 -20.19 21.60 2.28
CA GLU A 206 -20.25 22.80 3.13
C GLU A 206 -18.84 23.28 3.50
N LYS A 207 -18.62 24.60 3.41
CA LYS A 207 -17.39 25.24 3.91
C LYS A 207 -17.39 25.23 5.45
N HIS A 208 -16.59 24.35 6.05
CA HIS A 208 -16.38 24.30 7.50
C HIS A 208 -14.96 24.75 7.90
N SER A 209 -14.85 25.79 8.73
CA SER A 209 -13.55 26.32 9.19
C SER A 209 -12.79 25.42 10.19
N HIS A 210 -13.39 24.29 10.63
CA HIS A 210 -13.00 23.61 11.86
C HIS A 210 -12.87 22.07 11.77
N ARG A 211 -12.68 21.49 10.58
CA ARG A 211 -12.37 20.05 10.41
C ARG A 211 -11.01 19.81 9.75
N GLY A 212 -9.98 20.54 10.19
CA GLY A 212 -8.62 20.37 9.67
C GLY A 212 -7.94 19.10 10.19
N SER A 213 -7.84 18.08 9.35
CA SER A 213 -6.87 16.99 9.53
C SER A 213 -5.46 17.57 9.62
N THR A 214 -4.73 17.25 10.70
CA THR A 214 -3.40 17.81 10.98
C THR A 214 -2.30 16.88 10.50
N SER A 215 -2.10 16.82 9.19
CA SER A 215 -0.99 16.13 8.51
C SER A 215 0.35 16.90 8.67
N SER A 216 0.74 17.21 9.91
CA SER A 216 2.08 17.70 10.26
C SER A 216 2.33 17.64 11.77
N ALA A 217 3.56 17.28 12.16
CA ALA A 217 3.90 17.01 13.56
C ALA A 217 4.10 18.29 14.39
N SER A 218 3.58 18.29 15.63
CA SER A 218 4.03 19.17 16.71
C SER A 218 3.71 18.59 18.09
N THR A 219 4.75 18.19 18.83
CA THR A 219 4.64 17.55 20.14
C THR A 219 4.38 18.57 21.26
N ARG A 220 3.14 19.07 21.38
CA ARG A 220 2.68 19.84 22.55
C ARG A 220 1.26 19.45 22.97
N PHE A 221 1.17 18.50 23.90
CA PHE A 221 -0.03 18.37 24.73
C PHE A 221 -0.21 19.63 25.58
N SER A 222 -1.46 20.11 25.70
CA SER A 222 -1.93 20.78 26.90
C SER A 222 -3.37 20.36 27.16
N SER A 223 -3.64 19.87 28.37
CA SER A 223 -4.99 19.57 28.82
C SER A 223 -5.78 20.87 29.04
N HIS A 224 -7.08 20.85 28.73
CA HIS A 224 -8.09 21.27 29.70
C HIS A 224 -9.42 20.56 29.43
N ASP A 225 -10.07 20.11 30.50
CA ASP A 225 -11.36 19.43 30.53
C ASP A 225 -12.26 20.09 31.60
N ALA A 226 -13.54 19.73 31.59
CA ALA A 226 -14.62 20.15 32.50
C ALA A 226 -15.09 21.62 32.34
N SER A 227 -16.37 21.97 32.58
CA SER A 227 -17.51 21.17 33.02
C SER A 227 -18.86 21.73 32.55
N MET A 228 -19.81 20.85 32.22
CA MET A 228 -21.25 21.17 32.16
C MET A 228 -21.86 21.19 33.57
N GLN A 229 -22.76 22.14 33.87
CA GLN A 229 -23.87 21.91 34.82
C GLN A 229 -25.03 22.91 34.66
N GLY A 230 -26.22 22.49 35.10
CA GLY A 230 -27.52 23.12 34.82
C GLY A 230 -28.16 23.94 35.95
N PRO A 231 -29.47 24.28 35.82
CA PRO A 231 -30.11 25.41 36.54
C PRO A 231 -30.96 24.94 37.75
N PRO A 232 -31.62 25.84 38.54
CA PRO A 232 -32.95 26.36 38.13
C PRO A 232 -33.39 27.75 38.66
N GLY A 233 -34.28 28.42 37.91
CA GLY A 233 -35.57 28.90 38.48
C GLY A 233 -35.79 30.37 38.93
N ARG A 234 -36.93 30.90 38.47
CA ARG A 234 -37.87 31.88 39.12
C ARG A 234 -37.65 33.41 39.07
N THR A 235 -38.68 34.06 38.49
CA THR A 235 -39.38 35.31 38.91
C THR A 235 -38.68 36.68 38.94
N ALA A 236 -38.87 37.42 37.84
CA ALA A 236 -39.66 38.65 37.75
C ALA A 236 -39.28 39.97 38.49
N SER A 237 -39.18 41.05 37.69
CA SER A 237 -39.70 42.43 37.92
C SER A 237 -38.68 43.59 37.90
N TYR A 238 -39.15 44.74 37.37
CA TYR A 238 -38.63 46.12 37.40
C TYR A 238 -37.54 46.60 36.40
N TYR A 239 -37.62 47.92 36.14
CA TYR A 239 -37.02 48.75 35.07
C TYR A 239 -35.98 49.76 35.68
N PRO A 240 -35.40 50.76 34.96
CA PRO A 240 -34.61 50.68 33.71
C PRO A 240 -33.31 51.58 33.68
N GLY A 241 -32.20 51.08 33.09
CA GLY A 241 -31.06 51.88 32.58
C GLY A 241 -30.28 52.77 33.58
N PRO A 242 -29.38 53.68 33.13
CA PRO A 242 -28.69 53.79 31.84
C PRO A 242 -27.13 53.77 31.97
N LEU A 243 -26.42 54.00 30.84
CA LEU A 243 -24.95 54.27 30.74
C LEU A 243 -24.59 55.70 31.27
N PRO A 244 -23.33 56.23 31.31
CA PRO A 244 -22.06 55.73 30.71
C PRO A 244 -20.72 56.06 31.48
N ARG A 245 -19.55 55.81 30.82
CA ARG A 245 -18.22 56.48 31.00
C ARG A 245 -17.47 56.26 32.36
N THR A 246 -16.14 56.44 32.52
CA THR A 246 -14.93 56.61 31.65
C THR A 246 -13.65 56.30 32.46
N SER A 247 -12.52 56.12 31.76
CA SER A 247 -11.13 56.09 32.29
C SER A 247 -10.74 54.85 33.12
N GLY A 248 -9.62 54.17 32.91
CA GLY A 248 -8.56 54.32 31.89
C GLY A 248 -7.21 54.72 32.48
N LEU A 249 -6.19 53.87 32.29
CA LEU A 249 -4.77 54.18 32.49
C LEU A 249 -3.92 53.28 31.57
N LEU A 250 -2.74 53.77 31.20
CA LEU A 250 -1.88 53.17 30.18
C LEU A 250 -0.73 52.36 30.80
N SER A 251 -0.35 51.27 30.14
CA SER A 251 1.06 50.91 30.01
C SER A 251 1.32 50.43 28.59
N GLN A 252 2.39 50.89 27.98
CA GLN A 252 2.79 50.51 26.63
C GLN A 252 3.68 49.26 26.72
N ASN A 253 3.56 48.36 25.75
CA ASN A 253 4.67 47.49 25.39
C ASN A 253 4.69 47.25 23.87
N SER A 254 5.89 47.09 23.32
CA SER A 254 6.13 47.42 21.91
C SER A 254 5.59 46.40 20.91
N PHE A 255 5.06 46.90 19.80
CA PHE A 255 4.61 46.09 18.66
C PHE A 255 5.78 45.37 17.98
N SER A 256 5.93 44.07 18.22
CA SER A 256 6.60 43.18 17.28
C SER A 256 5.57 42.75 16.22
N SER A 257 5.57 43.43 15.07
CA SER A 257 4.62 43.15 13.98
C SER A 257 4.95 41.83 13.28
N VAL A 258 4.52 40.71 13.86
CA VAL A 258 4.31 39.47 13.10
C VAL A 258 3.26 39.81 12.03
N PRO A 259 3.56 39.65 10.72
CA PRO A 259 2.54 39.85 9.71
C PRO A 259 1.41 38.85 9.98
N PRO A 260 0.13 39.22 9.79
CA PRO A 260 -0.95 38.24 9.91
C PRO A 260 -0.65 37.11 8.94
N GLN A 261 -0.48 35.89 9.46
CA GLN A 261 -0.49 34.72 8.58
C GLN A 261 -1.84 34.76 7.88
N VAL A 262 -1.82 34.80 6.55
CA VAL A 262 -3.03 34.66 5.75
C VAL A 262 -3.60 33.31 6.14
N ASP A 263 -4.79 33.34 6.74
CA ASP A 263 -5.48 32.13 7.16
C ASP A 263 -5.94 31.42 5.89
N GLN A 264 -5.07 30.54 5.37
CA GLN A 264 -5.35 29.76 4.17
C GLN A 264 -6.61 28.95 4.47
N GLU A 265 -7.71 29.23 3.76
CA GLU A 265 -8.96 28.47 3.88
C GLU A 265 -8.64 26.98 3.70
N ARG A 266 -8.54 26.24 4.81
CA ARG A 266 -8.16 24.83 4.79
C ARG A 266 -9.34 24.06 4.21
N VAL A 267 -9.23 23.70 2.93
CA VAL A 267 -10.24 22.94 2.22
C VAL A 267 -10.59 21.69 3.02
N CYS A 268 -11.87 21.52 3.31
CA CYS A 268 -12.41 20.34 3.97
C CYS A 268 -12.39 19.20 2.94
N VAL A 269 -11.35 18.37 2.99
CA VAL A 269 -11.14 17.21 2.12
C VAL A 269 -11.52 15.94 2.88
N TYR A 270 -12.10 14.95 2.20
CA TYR A 270 -12.28 13.62 2.78
C TYR A 270 -10.98 12.82 2.64
N ASP A 271 -10.37 12.47 3.76
CA ASP A 271 -9.20 11.58 3.79
C ASP A 271 -9.64 10.13 3.58
N SER A 272 -8.98 9.45 2.65
CA SER A 272 -9.02 8.00 2.46
C SER A 272 -7.60 7.42 2.48
N SER A 273 -7.43 6.11 2.29
CA SER A 273 -6.14 5.43 2.39
C SER A 273 -5.88 4.41 1.28
N ALA A 274 -4.60 4.19 0.97
CA ALA A 274 -4.14 3.07 0.16
C ALA A 274 -3.18 2.16 0.97
N TYR A 275 -3.33 0.85 0.81
CA TYR A 275 -2.58 -0.19 1.51
C TYR A 275 -1.66 -0.96 0.57
N PHE A 276 -0.36 -0.89 0.84
CA PHE A 276 0.62 -1.85 0.34
C PHE A 276 0.65 -3.06 1.27
N ILE A 277 0.43 -4.27 0.74
CA ILE A 277 0.33 -5.52 1.50
C ILE A 277 1.35 -6.54 0.97
N GLN A 278 2.37 -6.85 1.76
CA GLN A 278 3.55 -7.63 1.38
C GLN A 278 3.61 -9.00 2.08
N ASP A 279 3.92 -10.05 1.31
CA ASP A 279 4.41 -11.32 1.84
C ASP A 279 5.92 -11.20 2.16
N PRO A 280 6.36 -11.33 3.43
CA PRO A 280 7.73 -11.05 3.85
C PRO A 280 8.76 -12.08 3.37
N ALA A 281 8.33 -13.27 2.94
CA ALA A 281 9.22 -14.34 2.50
C ALA A 281 9.59 -14.23 1.01
N THR A 282 8.75 -13.57 0.21
CA THR A 282 8.93 -13.41 -1.24
C THR A 282 8.98 -11.95 -1.71
N HIS A 283 8.74 -10.99 -0.81
CA HIS A 283 8.55 -9.55 -1.05
C HIS A 283 7.45 -9.23 -2.08
N ARG A 284 6.59 -10.19 -2.45
CA ARG A 284 5.46 -9.94 -3.33
C ARG A 284 4.41 -9.09 -2.65
N GLU A 285 3.79 -8.23 -3.45
CA GLU A 285 2.89 -7.21 -2.95
C GLU A 285 1.67 -7.00 -3.84
N VAL A 286 0.57 -6.62 -3.19
CA VAL A 286 -0.60 -5.98 -3.79
C VAL A 286 -0.76 -4.58 -3.20
N LEU A 287 -1.18 -3.63 -4.02
CA LEU A 287 -1.60 -2.29 -3.59
C LEU A 287 -3.12 -2.23 -3.69
N ILE A 288 -3.81 -1.90 -2.61
CA ILE A 288 -5.28 -1.77 -2.57
C ILE A 288 -5.64 -0.36 -2.09
N PHE A 289 -6.26 0.42 -2.96
CA PHE A 289 -6.85 1.71 -2.62
C PHE A 289 -8.23 1.52 -2.00
N GLY A 290 -8.63 2.44 -1.11
CA GLY A 290 -10.04 2.77 -0.93
C GLY A 290 -10.50 3.74 -2.01
N ASP A 291 -11.54 4.51 -1.72
CA ASP A 291 -12.05 5.53 -2.64
C ASP A 291 -11.01 6.66 -2.80
N VAL A 292 -10.90 7.19 -4.01
CA VAL A 292 -9.81 8.11 -4.40
C VAL A 292 -10.23 8.98 -5.59
N GLU A 293 -9.87 10.26 -5.54
CA GLU A 293 -10.02 11.20 -6.65
C GLU A 293 -8.67 11.42 -7.37
N PRO A 294 -8.65 11.84 -8.65
CA PRO A 294 -7.42 12.03 -9.39
C PRO A 294 -6.70 13.33 -9.01
N ASP A 295 -5.36 13.28 -8.99
CA ASP A 295 -4.49 14.42 -8.66
C ASP A 295 -4.69 15.61 -9.64
N SER A 296 -5.24 15.37 -10.84
CA SER A 296 -5.53 16.39 -11.85
C SER A 296 -6.79 17.23 -11.56
N ILE A 297 -7.67 16.82 -10.64
CA ILE A 297 -8.85 17.61 -10.20
C ILE A 297 -8.93 17.82 -8.69
N SER A 298 -8.14 17.08 -7.89
CA SER A 298 -8.18 17.18 -6.42
C SER A 298 -7.81 18.58 -5.92
N LEU A 299 -8.48 19.02 -4.87
CA LEU A 299 -8.09 20.21 -4.09
C LEU A 299 -6.92 19.92 -3.12
N SER A 300 -6.50 18.66 -3.00
CA SER A 300 -5.34 18.22 -2.23
C SER A 300 -4.75 16.96 -2.89
N PRO A 301 -4.00 17.08 -4.01
CA PRO A 301 -3.38 15.94 -4.68
C PRO A 301 -2.38 15.21 -3.77
N ARG A 302 -2.38 13.86 -3.82
CA ARG A 302 -1.54 12.95 -3.02
C ARG A 302 -1.07 11.70 -3.77
N ASN A 303 -1.71 11.32 -4.87
CA ASN A 303 -1.53 10.01 -5.53
C ASN A 303 -0.08 9.83 -6.03
N LEU A 304 0.57 10.89 -6.50
CA LEU A 304 1.99 10.88 -6.93
C LEU A 304 2.95 10.23 -5.91
N GLN A 305 2.74 10.45 -4.60
CA GLN A 305 3.63 9.87 -3.56
C GLN A 305 3.50 8.35 -3.49
N ILE A 306 2.29 7.83 -3.71
CA ILE A 306 1.99 6.40 -3.75
C ILE A 306 2.59 5.78 -5.01
N TRP A 307 2.55 6.50 -6.15
CA TRP A 307 3.21 6.07 -7.38
C TRP A 307 4.73 6.04 -7.27
N GLN A 308 5.34 6.97 -6.52
CA GLN A 308 6.78 6.96 -6.23
C GLN A 308 7.20 5.80 -5.29
N GLU A 309 6.35 5.39 -4.34
CA GLU A 309 6.56 4.17 -3.54
C GLU A 309 6.29 2.88 -4.35
N ALA A 310 5.32 2.88 -5.27
CA ALA A 310 4.98 1.74 -6.13
C ALA A 310 6.01 1.47 -7.24
N ALA A 311 6.52 2.52 -7.88
CA ALA A 311 7.41 2.45 -9.02
C ALA A 311 8.65 1.54 -8.84
N PRO A 312 9.44 1.61 -7.74
CA PRO A 312 10.59 0.72 -7.56
C PRO A 312 10.23 -0.76 -7.42
N LYS A 313 8.99 -1.06 -7.02
CA LYS A 313 8.46 -2.41 -6.78
C LYS A 313 7.92 -3.03 -8.06
N ILE A 314 7.29 -2.23 -8.93
CA ILE A 314 6.97 -2.63 -10.31
C ILE A 314 8.28 -2.81 -11.11
N ALA A 315 9.28 -1.96 -10.86
CA ALA A 315 10.59 -2.08 -11.49
C ALA A 315 11.46 -3.26 -11.00
N SER A 316 11.14 -3.89 -9.84
CA SER A 316 11.69 -5.21 -9.46
C SER A 316 10.77 -6.37 -9.87
N GLY A 317 9.48 -6.11 -10.09
CA GLY A 317 8.46 -7.11 -10.39
C GLY A 317 7.79 -7.71 -9.15
N ASN A 318 7.92 -7.05 -8.00
CA ASN A 318 7.39 -7.45 -6.69
C ASN A 318 5.91 -7.08 -6.52
N LEU A 319 5.54 -5.85 -6.90
CA LEU A 319 4.14 -5.41 -6.94
C LEU A 319 3.46 -6.04 -8.16
N LYS A 320 2.43 -6.87 -7.93
CA LYS A 320 1.76 -7.65 -8.98
C LYS A 320 0.42 -7.09 -9.42
N ALA A 321 -0.34 -6.54 -8.49
CA ALA A 321 -1.65 -5.98 -8.77
C ALA A 321 -1.87 -4.66 -8.03
N VAL A 322 -2.61 -3.77 -8.69
CA VAL A 322 -3.18 -2.55 -8.10
C VAL A 322 -4.70 -2.70 -8.15
N PHE A 323 -5.35 -2.71 -6.99
CA PHE A 323 -6.80 -2.61 -6.86
C PHE A 323 -7.14 -1.13 -6.67
N ILE A 324 -7.78 -0.52 -7.66
CA ILE A 324 -8.12 0.91 -7.69
C ILE A 324 -9.55 1.10 -8.18
N GLU A 325 -10.24 2.11 -7.66
CA GLU A 325 -11.61 2.36 -8.05
C GLU A 325 -11.75 2.87 -9.49
N CYS A 326 -12.91 2.60 -10.07
CA CYS A 326 -13.44 3.34 -11.21
C CYS A 326 -14.96 3.37 -11.04
N SER A 327 -15.46 4.29 -10.22
CA SER A 327 -16.87 4.35 -9.86
C SER A 327 -17.81 4.51 -11.06
N TYR A 328 -17.38 5.22 -12.10
CA TYR A 328 -18.20 5.60 -13.24
C TYR A 328 -17.49 5.36 -14.58
N ASP A 329 -18.25 5.29 -15.67
CA ASP A 329 -17.76 5.39 -17.04
C ASP A 329 -17.55 6.86 -17.47
N ASP A 330 -16.88 7.09 -18.60
CA ASP A 330 -16.48 8.43 -19.04
C ASP A 330 -17.64 9.40 -19.33
N SER A 331 -18.88 8.91 -19.51
CA SER A 331 -20.04 9.79 -19.70
C SER A 331 -20.47 10.55 -18.43
N GLN A 332 -19.96 10.17 -17.25
CA GLN A 332 -20.15 10.92 -16.01
C GLN A 332 -19.41 12.27 -16.08
N SER A 333 -20.10 13.36 -15.78
CA SER A 333 -19.50 14.70 -15.78
C SER A 333 -18.61 14.93 -14.56
N ASN A 334 -17.52 15.67 -14.73
CA ASN A 334 -16.46 15.78 -13.71
C ASN A 334 -16.95 16.45 -12.41
N ASP A 335 -17.95 17.35 -12.50
CA ASP A 335 -18.64 17.97 -11.35
C ASP A 335 -19.44 16.97 -10.50
N ARG A 336 -19.66 15.75 -11.00
CA ARG A 336 -20.45 14.67 -10.37
C ARG A 336 -19.64 13.43 -10.05
N LEU A 337 -18.31 13.54 -10.04
CA LEU A 337 -17.43 12.47 -9.56
C LEU A 337 -17.42 12.38 -8.03
N PHE A 338 -17.70 13.49 -7.31
CA PHE A 338 -17.79 13.52 -5.85
C PHE A 338 -16.63 12.85 -5.08
N GLY A 339 -15.42 12.90 -5.64
CA GLY A 339 -14.22 12.28 -5.06
C GLY A 339 -13.84 10.91 -5.62
N HIS A 340 -14.40 10.50 -6.75
CA HIS A 340 -14.19 9.20 -7.40
C HIS A 340 -13.50 9.27 -8.78
N LEU A 341 -13.14 8.10 -9.33
CA LEU A 341 -12.51 7.94 -10.65
C LEU A 341 -13.48 7.51 -11.76
N LYS A 342 -13.06 7.78 -13.01
CA LYS A 342 -13.60 7.26 -14.28
C LYS A 342 -12.45 6.98 -15.28
N PRO A 343 -12.62 6.24 -16.40
CA PRO A 343 -11.51 5.66 -17.15
C PRO A 343 -10.45 6.63 -17.65
N VAL A 344 -10.81 7.82 -18.11
CA VAL A 344 -9.83 8.84 -18.52
C VAL A 344 -8.84 9.17 -17.40
N PHE A 345 -9.33 9.27 -16.17
CA PHE A 345 -8.55 9.64 -14.98
C PHE A 345 -7.75 8.47 -14.41
N VAL A 346 -8.29 7.24 -14.42
CA VAL A 346 -7.50 6.02 -14.13
C VAL A 346 -6.27 5.96 -15.06
N MET A 347 -6.46 6.34 -16.33
CA MET A 347 -5.39 6.37 -17.33
C MET A 347 -4.48 7.62 -17.25
N GLU A 348 -4.87 8.70 -16.57
CA GLU A 348 -3.95 9.79 -16.22
C GLU A 348 -2.99 9.31 -15.10
N GLU A 349 -3.54 8.75 -14.02
CA GLU A 349 -2.76 8.22 -12.90
C GLU A 349 -1.80 7.10 -13.33
N LEU A 350 -2.23 6.17 -14.19
CA LEU A 350 -1.37 5.11 -14.73
C LEU A 350 -0.26 5.65 -15.64
N ARG A 351 -0.46 6.79 -16.34
CA ARG A 351 0.62 7.45 -17.10
C ARG A 351 1.66 8.10 -16.18
N VAL A 352 1.24 8.65 -15.03
CA VAL A 352 2.16 9.14 -13.98
C VAL A 352 2.98 7.99 -13.42
N LEU A 353 2.33 6.88 -13.04
CA LEU A 353 2.99 5.67 -12.54
C LEU A 353 3.98 5.08 -13.55
N ALA A 354 3.60 5.04 -14.84
CA ALA A 354 4.49 4.61 -15.92
C ALA A 354 5.76 5.47 -16.01
N GLY A 355 5.63 6.80 -15.87
CA GLY A 355 6.74 7.74 -15.85
C GLY A 355 7.71 7.47 -14.69
N GLU A 356 7.19 7.30 -13.47
CA GLU A 356 8.02 7.00 -12.29
C GLU A 356 8.72 5.62 -12.41
N VAL A 357 8.03 4.60 -12.94
CA VAL A 357 8.65 3.29 -13.22
C VAL A 357 9.78 3.41 -14.24
N GLU A 358 9.62 4.22 -15.30
CA GLU A 358 10.70 4.49 -16.24
C GLU A 358 11.88 5.22 -15.59
N VAL A 359 11.63 6.20 -14.72
CA VAL A 359 12.68 6.92 -13.98
C VAL A 359 13.50 5.95 -13.15
N VAL A 360 12.86 5.07 -12.36
CA VAL A 360 13.59 4.06 -11.56
C VAL A 360 14.34 3.06 -12.44
N ARG A 361 13.75 2.58 -13.55
CA ARG A 361 14.43 1.70 -14.52
C ARG A 361 15.69 2.37 -15.10
N LYS A 362 15.60 3.65 -15.49
CA LYS A 362 16.72 4.46 -16.01
C LYS A 362 17.82 4.67 -14.96
N MET A 363 17.46 4.95 -13.71
CA MET A 363 18.41 5.07 -12.59
C MET A 363 19.18 3.77 -12.34
N ARG A 364 18.48 2.64 -12.14
CA ARG A 364 19.09 1.31 -11.89
C ARG A 364 20.04 0.89 -13.02
N TYR A 365 19.70 1.20 -14.27
CA TYR A 365 20.55 0.95 -15.44
C TYR A 365 21.83 1.80 -15.44
N ASN A 366 21.74 3.09 -15.09
CA ASN A 366 22.89 3.99 -15.01
C ASN A 366 23.83 3.64 -13.86
N GLU A 367 23.31 3.26 -12.69
CA GLU A 367 24.12 2.72 -11.59
C GLU A 367 24.87 1.44 -12.00
N SER A 368 24.17 0.53 -12.69
CA SER A 368 24.76 -0.71 -13.20
C SER A 368 25.90 -0.44 -14.19
N LYS A 369 25.76 0.57 -15.07
CA LYS A 369 26.84 1.04 -15.94
C LYS A 369 28.00 1.65 -15.16
N LYS A 370 27.74 2.45 -14.11
CA LYS A 370 28.78 3.04 -13.25
C LYS A 370 29.59 1.97 -12.52
N ARG A 371 28.93 0.99 -11.92
CA ARG A 371 29.59 -0.16 -11.24
C ARG A 371 30.45 -0.97 -12.23
N LYS A 372 29.94 -1.28 -13.43
CA LYS A 372 30.73 -1.97 -14.48
C LYS A 372 31.96 -1.18 -14.91
N ARG A 373 31.86 0.14 -15.11
CA ARG A 373 33.01 1.00 -15.46
C ARG A 373 34.10 1.02 -14.38
N MET A 374 33.70 1.08 -13.10
CA MET A 374 34.66 1.04 -11.98
C MET A 374 35.32 -0.34 -11.82
N GLY A 375 34.62 -1.43 -12.15
CA GLY A 375 35.20 -2.78 -12.18
C GLY A 375 36.22 -2.97 -13.31
N SER A 376 35.97 -2.39 -14.50
CA SER A 376 36.91 -2.50 -15.64
C SER A 376 38.19 -1.67 -15.50
N THR A 377 38.23 -0.66 -14.61
CA THR A 377 39.44 0.14 -14.36
C THR A 377 40.44 -0.52 -13.39
N ALA A 378 40.19 -1.75 -12.96
CA ALA A 378 41.07 -2.48 -12.03
C ALA A 378 42.18 -3.30 -12.73
N ASP A 379 42.06 -3.55 -14.04
CA ASP A 379 42.83 -4.61 -14.74
C ASP A 379 43.54 -4.14 -16.02
N GLU A 380 43.95 -2.86 -16.08
CA GLU A 380 44.97 -2.44 -17.06
C GLU A 380 45.87 -1.31 -16.53
N ALA A 381 47.15 -1.64 -16.28
CA ALA A 381 48.17 -0.68 -15.87
C ALA A 381 49.54 -1.07 -16.50
N PRO A 382 49.93 -0.48 -17.65
CA PRO A 382 51.20 -0.78 -18.29
C PRO A 382 52.38 -0.29 -17.42
N ARG A 383 53.20 -1.22 -16.92
CA ARG A 383 54.42 -0.90 -16.16
C ARG A 383 55.45 -0.20 -17.04
N ARG A 384 55.49 1.13 -16.99
CA ARG A 384 56.63 1.95 -17.49
C ARG A 384 57.53 2.33 -16.33
N ASN A 385 58.76 1.82 -16.33
CA ASN A 385 59.82 2.27 -15.42
C ASN A 385 60.38 3.63 -15.86
N PRO A 386 60.56 4.58 -14.94
CA PRO A 386 61.57 5.63 -15.03
C PRO A 386 62.74 5.31 -14.07
N SER A 387 63.97 5.58 -14.49
CA SER A 387 65.18 5.34 -13.67
C SER A 387 65.54 6.55 -12.80
N LEU A 388 65.63 6.31 -11.47
CA LEU A 388 66.55 6.92 -10.50
C LEU A 388 66.99 8.40 -10.67
N ALA A 389 66.54 9.26 -9.74
CA ALA A 389 67.38 10.28 -9.11
C ALA A 389 66.78 10.81 -7.77
N ASN A 390 67.46 10.53 -6.65
CA ASN A 390 67.76 11.41 -5.50
C ASN A 390 66.87 12.68 -5.29
N LEU A 391 66.27 12.98 -4.12
CA LEU A 391 66.83 12.99 -2.75
C LEU A 391 65.73 13.23 -1.67
N SER A 392 65.94 12.77 -0.42
CA SER A 392 65.45 13.27 0.91
C SER A 392 64.01 13.79 1.12
N ALA A 393 63.33 13.64 2.27
CA ALA A 393 63.42 12.82 3.51
C ALA A 393 62.17 13.21 4.39
N GLU A 394 61.83 12.71 5.58
CA GLU A 394 62.32 11.69 6.54
C GLU A 394 61.12 10.82 7.02
N ASP A 395 61.33 9.78 7.84
CA ASP A 395 60.24 8.99 8.46
C ASP A 395 60.68 8.35 9.82
N PRO A 396 59.92 8.46 10.94
CA PRO A 396 60.38 8.07 12.28
C PRO A 396 60.09 6.61 12.71
N VAL A 397 61.01 5.70 12.35
CA VAL A 397 61.66 4.69 13.23
C VAL A 397 60.82 3.89 14.29
N SER A 398 60.44 2.64 13.91
CA SER A 398 60.57 1.38 14.73
C SER A 398 59.72 1.16 16.03
N PRO A 399 59.76 -0.01 16.74
CA PRO A 399 60.59 -1.23 16.56
C PRO A 399 59.94 -2.66 16.65
N LYS A 400 60.38 -3.54 15.74
CA LYS A 400 60.99 -4.91 15.90
C LYS A 400 60.53 -5.95 16.96
N THR A 401 60.50 -7.24 16.56
CA THR A 401 61.13 -8.48 17.17
C THR A 401 60.74 -9.70 16.27
N VAL A 402 61.57 -10.56 15.60
CA VAL A 402 62.81 -11.37 15.89
C VAL A 402 62.46 -12.71 16.61
N LYS A 403 62.82 -13.96 16.21
CA LYS A 403 63.97 -14.66 15.53
C LYS A 403 63.45 -15.88 14.66
N ALA A 404 64.17 -16.44 13.66
CA ALA A 404 65.09 -17.63 13.63
C ALA A 404 64.52 -19.00 14.14
N SER A 405 64.86 -20.22 13.64
CA SER A 405 65.89 -20.72 12.66
C SER A 405 65.58 -22.14 12.07
N THR A 406 66.43 -22.65 11.16
CA THR A 406 66.38 -23.89 10.29
C THR A 406 67.12 -25.12 10.91
N PRO A 407 67.48 -26.26 10.22
CA PRO A 407 67.26 -26.81 8.85
C PRO A 407 66.59 -28.23 8.85
N ASP A 408 66.74 -29.26 7.97
CA ASP A 408 67.53 -29.66 6.75
C ASP A 408 66.75 -30.83 6.02
N PHE A 409 67.11 -31.61 4.97
CA PHE A 409 68.30 -31.91 4.12
C PHE A 409 67.90 -32.26 2.63
N VAL A 410 68.64 -33.11 1.87
CA VAL A 410 68.72 -33.08 0.37
C VAL A 410 68.74 -34.48 -0.40
N PRO A 411 69.18 -34.65 -1.69
CA PRO A 411 68.45 -35.17 -2.90
C PRO A 411 68.83 -36.64 -3.32
N PRO A 412 68.70 -37.21 -4.58
CA PRO A 412 68.17 -36.79 -5.92
C PRO A 412 67.08 -37.76 -6.50
N GLY A 413 66.70 -37.95 -7.80
CA GLY A 413 67.04 -37.50 -9.19
C GLY A 413 67.29 -38.71 -10.14
N PRO A 414 67.43 -38.63 -11.50
CA PRO A 414 67.27 -37.52 -12.48
C PRO A 414 66.54 -37.88 -13.84
N GLU A 415 66.36 -36.90 -14.76
CA GLU A 415 66.55 -36.91 -16.26
C GLU A 415 65.72 -35.82 -17.01
N THR A 416 66.09 -35.48 -18.26
CA THR A 416 65.73 -34.20 -18.95
C THR A 416 65.43 -34.33 -20.50
N PRO A 417 65.46 -33.30 -21.39
CA PRO A 417 64.32 -32.98 -22.28
C PRO A 417 64.63 -33.06 -23.81
N PRO A 418 63.67 -32.69 -24.69
CA PRO A 418 63.83 -31.41 -25.42
C PRO A 418 62.50 -30.70 -25.83
N THR A 419 62.62 -29.54 -26.49
CA THR A 419 61.58 -28.86 -27.30
C THR A 419 62.01 -28.74 -28.78
N PRO A 420 61.11 -28.37 -29.71
CA PRO A 420 61.50 -27.37 -30.74
C PRO A 420 60.38 -26.36 -31.11
N HIS A 421 60.57 -25.61 -32.21
CA HIS A 421 59.97 -24.29 -32.52
C HIS A 421 58.99 -24.23 -33.71
N LEU A 422 58.18 -23.13 -33.72
CA LEU A 422 57.62 -22.34 -34.84
C LEU A 422 57.00 -23.00 -36.09
N ALA A 423 55.80 -22.51 -36.45
CA ALA A 423 55.50 -21.98 -37.79
C ALA A 423 54.25 -21.07 -37.79
N THR A 424 54.23 -20.06 -38.67
CA THR A 424 53.04 -19.29 -39.12
C THR A 424 53.01 -19.35 -40.65
N PRO A 425 51.83 -19.36 -41.31
CA PRO A 425 51.44 -18.11 -41.98
C PRO A 425 49.92 -17.82 -42.12
N THR A 426 49.68 -16.52 -42.31
CA THR A 426 48.63 -15.74 -43.00
C THR A 426 47.53 -16.42 -43.85
N ALA A 427 46.40 -15.70 -43.95
CA ALA A 427 45.24 -15.81 -44.87
C ALA A 427 44.03 -16.63 -44.33
N GLU A 428 42.76 -16.27 -44.58
CA GLU A 428 42.19 -15.22 -45.45
C GLU A 428 41.28 -14.21 -44.71
N LEU A 429 40.94 -13.10 -45.38
CA LEU A 429 39.96 -12.10 -44.93
C LEU A 429 38.57 -12.40 -45.53
N THR A 430 37.59 -12.73 -44.70
CA THR A 430 36.17 -12.65 -45.08
C THR A 430 35.49 -11.53 -44.29
N LEU A 431 35.32 -10.35 -44.92
CA LEU A 431 34.35 -9.37 -44.43
C LEU A 431 32.94 -9.92 -44.68
N ASN A 432 32.15 -10.08 -43.62
CA ASN A 432 30.74 -9.72 -43.68
C ASN A 432 30.14 -9.55 -42.27
N GLN A 433 29.11 -8.71 -42.20
CA GLN A 433 28.21 -8.51 -41.06
C GLN A 433 28.89 -8.14 -39.73
N SER A 434 29.21 -6.86 -39.63
CA SER A 434 29.24 -6.15 -38.35
C SER A 434 27.83 -6.13 -37.73
N GLU A 435 27.47 -7.17 -36.98
CA GLU A 435 26.30 -7.08 -36.09
C GLU A 435 26.56 -6.01 -35.02
N SER A 436 25.64 -5.05 -34.92
CA SER A 436 25.79 -3.93 -34.02
C SER A 436 25.54 -4.37 -32.57
N PHE A 437 26.52 -4.13 -31.69
CA PHE A 437 26.40 -4.29 -30.23
C PHE A 437 25.49 -3.23 -29.57
N THR A 438 24.36 -2.95 -30.22
CA THR A 438 23.28 -2.06 -29.78
C THR A 438 21.95 -2.81 -29.77
N SER A 439 21.95 -4.05 -29.29
CA SER A 439 20.75 -4.71 -28.79
C SER A 439 20.24 -3.96 -27.54
N VAL A 440 19.60 -2.82 -27.77
CA VAL A 440 18.68 -2.23 -26.78
C VAL A 440 17.70 -3.36 -26.42
N PRO A 441 17.53 -3.71 -25.13
CA PRO A 441 16.54 -4.71 -24.76
C PRO A 441 15.18 -4.30 -25.34
N LEU A 442 14.45 -5.24 -25.95
CA LEU A 442 13.10 -4.96 -26.47
C LEU A 442 12.34 -4.18 -25.39
N ALA A 443 11.85 -3.00 -25.75
CA ALA A 443 11.41 -2.00 -24.78
C ALA A 443 10.14 -2.49 -24.08
N ARG A 444 10.31 -3.20 -22.95
CA ARG A 444 9.21 -3.66 -22.11
C ARG A 444 8.36 -2.48 -21.73
N ARG A 445 7.04 -2.60 -21.94
CA ARG A 445 6.12 -1.50 -21.65
C ARG A 445 6.25 -1.09 -20.17
N PRO A 446 6.04 0.18 -19.80
CA PRO A 446 6.35 0.67 -18.45
C PRO A 446 5.74 -0.18 -17.33
N LEU A 447 4.49 -0.60 -17.48
CA LEU A 447 3.70 -1.38 -16.54
C LEU A 447 3.45 -2.82 -17.02
N GLU A 448 4.27 -3.34 -17.95
CA GLU A 448 4.16 -4.71 -18.46
C GLU A 448 4.16 -5.77 -17.34
N GLY A 449 3.05 -6.50 -17.22
CA GLY A 449 2.87 -7.53 -16.20
C GLY A 449 2.33 -7.02 -14.85
N LEU A 450 1.80 -5.79 -14.82
CA LEU A 450 0.97 -5.27 -13.73
C LEU A 450 -0.51 -5.50 -14.05
N GLN A 451 -1.24 -6.12 -13.13
CA GLN A 451 -2.70 -6.26 -13.22
C GLN A 451 -3.39 -5.09 -12.51
N VAL A 452 -4.28 -4.39 -13.22
CA VAL A 452 -5.08 -3.30 -12.68
C VAL A 452 -6.50 -3.83 -12.47
N VAL A 453 -6.83 -4.08 -11.21
CA VAL A 453 -8.12 -4.63 -10.79
C VAL A 453 -9.05 -3.48 -10.43
N ILE A 454 -10.10 -3.32 -11.22
CA ILE A 454 -11.08 -2.24 -11.02
C ILE A 454 -12.08 -2.65 -9.94
N ILE A 455 -12.22 -1.79 -8.93
CA ILE A 455 -13.11 -1.94 -7.78
C ILE A 455 -14.12 -0.78 -7.68
N HIS A 456 -15.01 -0.85 -6.69
CA HIS A 456 -15.98 0.21 -6.31
C HIS A 456 -16.88 0.73 -7.44
N VAL A 457 -17.16 -0.09 -8.46
CA VAL A 457 -18.01 0.32 -9.59
C VAL A 457 -19.43 0.63 -9.12
N LYS A 458 -20.00 1.77 -9.48
CA LYS A 458 -21.33 2.20 -9.04
C LYS A 458 -22.38 1.86 -10.08
N ASP A 459 -23.44 1.18 -9.65
CA ASP A 459 -24.49 0.73 -10.55
C ASP A 459 -25.46 1.88 -10.89
N ARG A 460 -25.90 1.94 -12.15
CA ARG A 460 -26.92 2.87 -12.65
C ARG A 460 -28.35 2.41 -12.31
N LEU A 461 -28.53 1.14 -11.92
CA LEU A 461 -29.82 0.50 -11.58
C LEU A 461 -30.92 0.72 -12.65
N ASN A 462 -30.57 0.50 -13.92
CA ASN A 462 -31.50 0.57 -15.04
C ASN A 462 -31.16 -0.48 -16.12
N ASP A 463 -32.05 -0.64 -17.11
CA ASP A 463 -31.90 -1.61 -18.21
C ASP A 463 -30.82 -1.25 -19.25
N GLY A 464 -29.83 -0.44 -18.85
CA GLY A 464 -28.69 -0.05 -19.67
C GLY A 464 -27.57 -1.11 -19.71
N PRO A 465 -26.44 -0.80 -20.37
CA PRO A 465 -25.26 -1.67 -20.34
C PRO A 465 -24.65 -1.70 -18.93
N VAL A 466 -24.07 -2.85 -18.56
CA VAL A 466 -23.39 -3.05 -17.27
C VAL A 466 -22.20 -2.09 -17.18
N VAL A 467 -22.21 -1.18 -16.20
CA VAL A 467 -21.26 -0.07 -16.08
C VAL A 467 -19.80 -0.54 -16.10
N GLY A 468 -19.50 -1.63 -15.38
CA GLY A 468 -18.14 -2.21 -15.35
C GLY A 468 -17.66 -2.70 -16.72
N ASP A 469 -18.56 -3.21 -17.57
CA ASP A 469 -18.19 -3.73 -18.89
C ASP A 469 -17.88 -2.56 -19.85
N VAL A 470 -18.61 -1.44 -19.74
CA VAL A 470 -18.34 -0.18 -20.45
C VAL A 470 -17.01 0.45 -19.99
N ILE A 471 -16.76 0.46 -18.67
CA ILE A 471 -15.47 0.90 -18.09
C ILE A 471 -14.31 0.07 -18.66
N LEU A 472 -14.47 -1.25 -18.75
CA LEU A 472 -13.43 -2.13 -19.28
C LEU A 472 -13.13 -1.84 -20.76
N GLU A 473 -14.15 -1.57 -21.57
CA GLU A 473 -13.98 -1.19 -22.98
C GLU A 473 -13.24 0.15 -23.12
N GLN A 474 -13.59 1.16 -22.32
CA GLN A 474 -12.95 2.48 -22.31
C GLN A 474 -11.49 2.40 -21.83
N LEU A 475 -11.19 1.65 -20.77
CA LEU A 475 -9.82 1.41 -20.30
C LEU A 475 -8.99 0.65 -21.34
N ALA A 476 -9.58 -0.35 -22.00
CA ALA A 476 -8.92 -1.09 -23.08
C ALA A 476 -8.65 -0.20 -24.30
N GLU A 477 -9.53 0.75 -24.63
CA GLU A 477 -9.29 1.75 -25.67
C GLU A 477 -8.09 2.64 -25.33
N TYR A 478 -8.07 3.26 -24.14
CA TYR A 478 -6.94 4.10 -23.74
C TYR A 478 -5.60 3.35 -23.66
N GLU A 479 -5.57 2.06 -23.34
CA GLU A 479 -4.34 1.25 -23.36
C GLU A 479 -3.86 0.89 -24.78
N ARG A 480 -4.74 0.80 -25.79
CA ARG A 480 -4.30 0.68 -27.20
C ARG A 480 -3.43 1.87 -27.62
N ASP A 481 -3.81 3.06 -27.17
CA ASP A 481 -3.15 4.32 -27.50
C ASP A 481 -1.97 4.62 -26.57
N ALA A 482 -2.10 4.38 -25.26
CA ALA A 482 -1.08 4.69 -24.27
C ALA A 482 0.04 3.63 -24.18
N GLN A 483 -0.26 2.37 -24.51
CA GLN A 483 0.68 1.24 -24.56
C GLN A 483 1.52 1.09 -23.28
N LEU A 484 0.89 1.24 -22.11
CA LEU A 484 1.55 1.18 -20.81
C LEU A 484 1.92 -0.26 -20.41
N GLY A 485 1.18 -1.27 -20.91
CA GLY A 485 1.43 -2.68 -20.60
C GLY A 485 0.52 -3.28 -19.52
N CYS A 486 -0.50 -2.53 -19.08
CA CYS A 486 -1.46 -2.97 -18.06
C CYS A 486 -2.41 -4.07 -18.57
N GLU A 487 -2.81 -4.95 -17.67
CA GLU A 487 -3.97 -5.84 -17.84
C GLU A 487 -5.12 -5.34 -16.97
N PHE A 488 -6.28 -5.01 -17.55
CA PHE A 488 -7.44 -4.54 -16.79
C PHE A 488 -8.43 -5.66 -16.50
N VAL A 489 -8.92 -5.73 -15.25
CA VAL A 489 -9.90 -6.73 -14.81
C VAL A 489 -10.98 -6.08 -13.94
N ILE A 490 -12.25 -6.23 -14.30
CA ILE A 490 -13.38 -5.83 -13.43
C ILE A 490 -13.56 -6.85 -12.31
N SER A 491 -13.43 -6.41 -11.06
CA SER A 491 -13.61 -7.28 -9.90
C SER A 491 -15.08 -7.64 -9.64
N ARG A 492 -15.34 -8.89 -9.29
CA ARG A 492 -16.69 -9.41 -8.98
C ARG A 492 -16.63 -10.36 -7.76
N PRO A 493 -17.68 -10.41 -6.91
CA PRO A 493 -17.71 -11.28 -5.73
C PRO A 493 -17.36 -12.74 -6.04
N GLY A 494 -16.54 -13.35 -5.17
CA GLY A 494 -16.10 -14.73 -5.29
C GLY A 494 -14.89 -14.97 -6.19
N GLN A 495 -14.44 -13.96 -6.93
CA GLN A 495 -13.13 -14.02 -7.61
C GLN A 495 -11.99 -14.19 -6.60
N SER A 496 -10.90 -14.83 -7.04
CA SER A 496 -9.65 -14.94 -6.30
C SER A 496 -8.48 -14.61 -7.20
N PHE A 497 -7.71 -13.61 -6.81
CA PHE A 497 -6.45 -13.22 -7.45
C PHE A 497 -5.30 -13.87 -6.70
N TYR A 498 -4.42 -14.56 -7.42
CA TYR A 498 -3.27 -15.27 -6.89
C TYR A 498 -2.00 -14.63 -7.45
N LEU A 499 -1.17 -14.04 -6.56
CA LEU A 499 -0.14 -13.05 -6.91
C LEU A 499 1.27 -13.51 -6.51
#